data_AF-A0A2E5YIK9-F1
#
_entry.id   AF-A0A2E5YIK9-F1
#
_cell.length_a   1.000
_cell.length_b   1.000
_cell.length_c   1.000
_cell.angle_alpha   90.00
_cell.angle_beta   90.00
_cell.angle_gamma   90.00
#
_symmetry.space_group_name_H-M   'P 1'
#
loop_
_entity.id
_entity.type
_entity.pdbx_description
1 polymer ?
#
loop_
_entity_poly.entity_id
_entity_poly.type
_entity_poly.pdbx_seq_one_letter_code
_entity_poly.pdbx_strand_id
1 'polypeptide(L)'
;MPQREIRIENAHLHNLRGVDCEIPLGALTVVTGPSGSGKSTLAFDTLYAEGQRRYVSSLSAYARQFLERLPRPEVDSISNLPPAIAIEQRNGVTGSRSTVGSATEVLDHLRLLFARIGETTCCDCDLRVEAGGILATADRIVADHAGERILLVAPVRSGAGRAAQVRDELVRDGHTRLLDEAGELLDLLEKTPRRKPSKQAPWWLLIDRLALRGEESERTRLVEGVAQGFARGGGEIVVRRADAKRRRESIYREGRACDGCGRRFPEPSPGLFSFNNPLGACASCEGFGRIAEIDWDRVVPDPTKSLAGDAIAPFATKTSKRIKGRLLEACEEVGLDVECPFESLTQEEREFVFEGDGDGWGGCGPSSIG
;
A
#
# COMPACT_ATOMS: atom_id res chain seq x y z
N MET A 1 -25.84 -48.30 12.34
CA MET A 1 -24.81 -48.10 13.39
C MET A 1 -25.48 -47.39 14.54
N PRO A 2 -25.21 -47.72 15.82
CA PRO A 2 -25.79 -46.99 16.94
C PRO A 2 -25.38 -45.52 16.83
N GLN A 3 -26.35 -44.63 16.90
CA GLN A 3 -26.13 -43.19 16.80
C GLN A 3 -25.34 -42.77 18.04
N ARG A 4 -24.12 -42.25 17.86
CA ARG A 4 -23.34 -41.75 18.99
C ARG A 4 -24.01 -40.46 19.49
N GLU A 5 -24.11 -40.30 20.79
CA GLU A 5 -24.73 -39.14 21.44
C GLU A 5 -23.78 -38.56 22.50
N ILE A 6 -23.87 -37.25 22.69
CA ILE A 6 -23.26 -36.57 23.83
C ILE A 6 -24.18 -36.81 25.02
N ARG A 7 -23.65 -37.42 26.07
CA ARG A 7 -24.38 -37.62 27.34
C ARG A 7 -23.86 -36.63 28.37
N ILE A 8 -24.77 -35.89 28.97
CA ILE A 8 -24.52 -34.96 30.06
C ILE A 8 -25.18 -35.52 31.32
N GLU A 9 -24.41 -35.63 32.40
CA GLU A 9 -24.88 -36.09 33.70
C GLU A 9 -24.74 -34.96 34.73
N ASN A 10 -25.86 -34.63 35.37
CA ASN A 10 -25.98 -33.69 36.47
C ASN A 10 -25.29 -32.32 36.23
N ALA A 11 -25.60 -31.65 35.12
CA ALA A 11 -25.12 -30.28 34.91
C ALA A 11 -25.84 -29.30 35.85
N HIS A 12 -25.07 -28.57 36.67
CA HIS A 12 -25.61 -27.73 37.75
C HIS A 12 -25.00 -26.32 37.82
N LEU A 13 -24.31 -25.90 36.75
CA LEU A 13 -23.77 -24.55 36.64
C LEU A 13 -24.88 -23.47 36.58
N HIS A 14 -24.72 -22.40 37.35
CA HIS A 14 -25.64 -21.24 37.45
C HIS A 14 -27.12 -21.63 37.68
N ASN A 15 -27.96 -21.52 36.64
CA ASN A 15 -29.40 -21.76 36.71
C ASN A 15 -29.78 -23.22 36.43
N LEU A 16 -28.81 -24.09 36.09
CA LEU A 16 -29.04 -25.50 35.84
C LEU A 16 -29.28 -26.23 37.17
N ARG A 17 -30.30 -27.08 37.24
CA ARG A 17 -30.72 -27.78 38.46
C ARG A 17 -30.47 -29.28 38.34
N GLY A 18 -29.23 -29.68 38.06
CA GLY A 18 -28.86 -31.09 37.85
C GLY A 18 -29.50 -31.66 36.60
N VAL A 19 -29.15 -31.09 35.45
CA VAL A 19 -29.71 -31.49 34.15
C VAL A 19 -28.97 -32.70 33.60
N ASP A 20 -29.71 -33.79 33.38
CA ASP A 20 -29.28 -34.95 32.59
C ASP A 20 -29.89 -34.87 31.18
N CYS A 21 -29.08 -34.97 30.14
CA CYS A 21 -29.59 -35.02 28.77
C CYS A 21 -28.67 -35.71 27.76
N GLU A 22 -29.29 -36.15 26.66
CA GLU A 22 -28.64 -36.80 25.54
C GLU A 22 -28.81 -35.94 24.29
N ILE A 23 -27.70 -35.62 23.60
CA ILE A 23 -27.68 -34.82 22.37
C ILE A 23 -27.17 -35.69 21.23
N PRO A 24 -27.97 -35.96 20.19
CA PRO A 24 -27.55 -36.82 19.08
C PRO A 24 -26.43 -36.15 18.26
N LEU A 25 -25.33 -36.87 18.01
CA LEU A 25 -24.28 -36.38 17.11
C LEU A 25 -24.72 -36.47 15.64
N GLY A 26 -24.22 -35.55 14.83
CA GLY A 26 -24.55 -35.46 13.41
C GLY A 26 -25.95 -34.87 13.12
N ALA A 27 -26.61 -34.32 14.14
CA ALA A 27 -27.91 -33.67 14.01
C ALA A 27 -27.83 -32.18 14.34
N LEU A 28 -28.68 -31.38 13.69
CA LEU A 28 -28.94 -30.00 14.10
C LEU A 28 -29.82 -30.02 15.36
N THR A 29 -29.21 -29.80 16.52
CA THR A 29 -29.91 -29.74 17.81
C THR A 29 -30.19 -28.29 18.17
N VAL A 30 -31.45 -27.99 18.52
CA VAL A 30 -31.88 -26.65 18.94
C VAL A 30 -32.25 -26.66 20.42
N VAL A 31 -31.56 -25.86 21.22
CA VAL A 31 -31.90 -25.64 22.63
C VAL A 31 -32.86 -24.46 22.74
N THR A 32 -34.07 -24.68 23.23
CA THR A 32 -35.13 -23.67 23.31
C THR A 32 -35.72 -23.56 24.73
N GLY A 33 -36.41 -22.46 25.03
CA GLY A 33 -36.96 -22.16 26.35
C GLY A 33 -36.96 -20.66 26.70
N PRO A 34 -37.67 -20.25 27.77
CA PRO A 34 -37.83 -18.84 28.17
C PRO A 34 -36.50 -18.18 28.56
N SER A 35 -36.44 -16.85 28.54
CA SER A 35 -35.23 -16.13 28.98
C SER A 35 -34.83 -16.52 30.40
N GLY A 36 -33.53 -16.69 30.66
CA GLY A 36 -33.02 -17.13 31.96
C GLY A 36 -33.13 -18.62 32.27
N SER A 37 -33.73 -19.44 31.39
CA SER A 37 -33.92 -20.89 31.62
C SER A 37 -32.64 -21.75 31.58
N GLY A 38 -31.45 -21.14 31.52
CA GLY A 38 -30.17 -21.87 31.49
C GLY A 38 -29.71 -22.36 30.11
N LYS A 39 -30.36 -21.96 29.01
CA LYS A 39 -29.95 -22.37 27.64
C LYS A 39 -28.50 -22.03 27.32
N SER A 40 -28.12 -20.77 27.54
CA SER A 40 -26.76 -20.30 27.28
C SER A 40 -25.77 -20.96 28.23
N THR A 41 -26.16 -21.20 29.48
CA THR A 41 -25.34 -21.92 30.45
C THR A 41 -25.07 -23.35 30.04
N LEU A 42 -26.07 -24.08 29.54
CA LEU A 42 -25.89 -25.43 29.02
C LEU A 42 -25.02 -25.44 27.75
N ALA A 43 -25.31 -24.57 26.78
CA ALA A 43 -24.65 -24.57 25.48
C ALA A 43 -23.22 -24.00 25.52
N PHE A 44 -23.03 -22.82 26.12
CA PHE A 44 -21.76 -22.10 26.12
C PHE A 44 -20.93 -22.41 27.37
N ASP A 45 -21.49 -22.17 28.55
CA ASP A 45 -20.73 -22.24 29.81
C ASP A 45 -20.43 -23.69 30.24
N THR A 46 -21.18 -24.67 29.71
CA THR A 46 -20.99 -26.10 30.00
C THR A 46 -20.40 -26.85 28.81
N LEU A 47 -21.16 -27.03 27.73
CA LEU A 47 -20.75 -27.87 26.59
C LEU A 47 -19.57 -27.30 25.81
N TYR A 48 -19.66 -26.04 25.37
CA TYR A 48 -18.55 -25.40 24.66
C TYR A 48 -17.30 -25.28 25.54
N ALA A 49 -17.45 -24.83 26.78
CA ALA A 49 -16.35 -24.70 27.73
C ALA A 49 -15.60 -26.04 27.94
N GLU A 50 -16.32 -27.15 28.20
CA GLU A 50 -15.68 -28.46 28.33
C GLU A 50 -15.09 -28.97 27.02
N GLY A 51 -15.78 -28.76 25.88
CA GLY A 51 -15.31 -29.20 24.57
C GLY A 51 -14.00 -28.51 24.16
N GLN A 52 -13.94 -27.20 24.36
CA GLN A 52 -12.73 -26.40 24.13
C GLN A 52 -11.61 -26.80 25.11
N ARG A 53 -11.92 -26.93 26.41
CA ARG A 53 -10.92 -27.31 27.44
C ARG A 53 -10.28 -28.66 27.13
N ARG A 54 -11.08 -29.69 26.83
CA ARG A 54 -10.59 -31.03 26.48
C ARG A 54 -9.69 -30.98 25.24
N TYR A 55 -10.12 -30.26 24.20
CA TYR A 55 -9.33 -30.13 22.99
C TYR A 55 -7.99 -29.41 23.24
N VAL A 56 -8.00 -28.22 23.86
CA VAL A 56 -6.77 -27.44 24.08
C VAL A 56 -5.82 -28.15 25.06
N SER A 57 -6.35 -28.90 26.04
CA SER A 57 -5.55 -29.72 26.96
C SER A 57 -4.80 -30.89 26.29
N SER A 58 -5.15 -31.21 25.03
CA SER A 58 -4.48 -32.22 24.22
C SER A 58 -3.36 -31.65 23.34
N LEU A 59 -3.32 -30.33 23.13
CA LEU A 59 -2.39 -29.69 22.18
C LEU A 59 -0.94 -29.65 22.71
N SER A 60 -0.74 -29.41 24.01
CA SER A 60 0.59 -29.46 24.62
C SER A 60 0.53 -29.68 26.14
N ALA A 61 1.60 -30.25 26.69
CA ALA A 61 1.77 -30.38 28.14
C ALA A 61 1.80 -29.01 28.85
N TYR A 62 2.34 -27.99 28.20
CA TYR A 62 2.35 -26.61 28.70
C TYR A 62 0.93 -26.02 28.77
N ALA A 63 0.15 -26.10 27.69
CA ALA A 63 -1.23 -25.60 27.66
C ALA A 63 -2.11 -26.27 28.73
N ARG A 64 -1.88 -27.56 28.99
CA ARG A 64 -2.58 -28.30 30.06
C ARG A 64 -2.38 -27.66 31.44
N GLN A 65 -1.16 -27.24 31.79
CA GLN A 65 -0.87 -26.59 33.09
C GLN A 65 -1.64 -25.28 33.29
N PHE A 66 -1.89 -24.50 32.22
CA PHE A 66 -2.67 -23.27 32.30
C PHE A 66 -4.17 -23.55 32.42
N LEU A 67 -4.67 -24.52 31.65
CA LEU A 67 -6.09 -24.88 31.65
C LEU A 67 -6.55 -25.56 32.93
N GLU A 68 -5.66 -26.27 33.62
CA GLU A 68 -5.96 -26.89 34.91
C GLU A 68 -6.26 -25.88 36.02
N ARG A 69 -5.80 -24.63 35.86
CA ARG A 69 -6.07 -23.53 36.81
C ARG A 69 -7.38 -22.79 36.52
N LEU A 70 -7.97 -23.00 35.35
CA LEU A 70 -9.25 -22.38 35.00
C LEU A 70 -10.40 -23.17 35.65
N PRO A 71 -11.45 -22.47 36.12
CA PRO A 71 -12.60 -23.13 36.71
C PRO A 71 -13.23 -24.06 35.67
N ARG A 72 -13.50 -25.30 36.09
CA ARG A 72 -14.23 -26.27 35.27
C ARG A 72 -15.73 -25.98 35.39
N PRO A 73 -16.53 -26.24 34.34
CA PRO A 73 -17.97 -26.20 34.45
C PRO A 73 -18.46 -27.18 35.52
N GLU A 74 -19.49 -26.78 36.25
CA GLU A 74 -20.13 -27.58 37.30
C GLU A 74 -21.03 -28.64 36.67
N VAL A 75 -20.45 -29.82 36.39
CA VAL A 75 -21.08 -30.99 35.79
C VAL A 75 -20.36 -32.25 36.25
N ASP A 76 -21.10 -33.33 36.51
CA ASP A 76 -20.49 -34.57 37.02
C ASP A 76 -19.76 -35.31 35.89
N SER A 77 -20.42 -35.49 34.76
CA SER A 77 -19.81 -36.15 33.61
C SER A 77 -20.38 -35.64 32.29
N ILE A 78 -19.50 -35.59 31.28
CA ILE A 78 -19.91 -35.44 29.88
C ILE A 78 -19.13 -36.46 29.05
N SER A 79 -19.84 -37.34 28.35
CA SER A 79 -19.22 -38.35 27.48
C SER A 79 -19.47 -38.05 26.00
N ASN A 80 -18.57 -38.55 25.14
CA ASN A 80 -18.60 -38.37 23.68
C ASN A 80 -18.63 -36.91 23.18
N LEU A 81 -18.14 -35.96 23.97
CA LEU A 81 -18.08 -34.54 23.60
C LEU A 81 -16.96 -34.28 22.57
N PRO A 82 -17.27 -33.86 21.33
CA PRO A 82 -16.26 -33.47 20.35
C PRO A 82 -15.62 -32.10 20.69
N PRO A 83 -14.51 -31.73 20.03
CA PRO A 83 -14.02 -30.35 20.04
C PRO A 83 -15.15 -29.39 19.63
N ALA A 84 -15.32 -28.32 20.41
CA ALA A 84 -16.42 -27.38 20.24
C ALA A 84 -15.90 -26.02 19.77
N ILE A 85 -16.69 -25.36 18.91
CA ILE A 85 -16.48 -23.98 18.45
C ILE A 85 -17.77 -23.21 18.75
N ALA A 86 -17.65 -22.13 19.50
CA ALA A 86 -18.76 -21.20 19.74
C ALA A 86 -18.76 -20.12 18.68
N ILE A 87 -19.94 -19.87 18.08
CA ILE A 87 -20.19 -18.72 17.22
C ILE A 87 -21.15 -17.82 17.97
N GLU A 88 -20.62 -16.75 18.56
CA GLU A 88 -21.39 -15.77 19.32
C GLU A 88 -21.60 -14.49 18.51
N GLN A 89 -22.70 -13.78 18.77
CA GLN A 89 -22.93 -12.43 18.26
C GLN A 89 -22.13 -11.38 19.07
N ARG A 90 -20.82 -11.56 19.18
CA ARG A 90 -19.92 -10.53 19.71
C ARG A 90 -19.22 -9.83 18.55
N ASN A 91 -19.19 -8.50 18.58
CA ASN A 91 -18.40 -7.73 17.63
C ASN A 91 -16.91 -8.02 17.87
N GLY A 92 -16.35 -8.93 17.07
CA GLY A 92 -14.94 -9.35 17.17
C GLY A 92 -13.93 -8.37 16.56
N VAL A 93 -14.39 -7.25 15.98
CA VAL A 93 -13.49 -6.26 15.37
C VAL A 93 -12.98 -5.32 16.47
N THR A 94 -11.83 -5.66 17.03
CA THR A 94 -11.19 -4.90 18.12
C THR A 94 -10.15 -3.90 17.62
N GLY A 95 -9.62 -4.08 16.41
CA GLY A 95 -8.56 -3.25 15.84
C GLY A 95 -9.06 -2.23 14.83
N SER A 96 -8.58 -0.98 14.93
CA SER A 96 -8.89 0.11 13.99
C SER A 96 -8.43 -0.14 12.55
N ARG A 97 -7.52 -1.11 12.33
CA ARG A 97 -7.05 -1.56 11.01
C ARG A 97 -7.69 -2.88 10.57
N SER A 98 -8.57 -3.49 11.37
CA SER A 98 -9.24 -4.73 10.98
C SER A 98 -10.44 -4.42 10.10
N THR A 99 -10.51 -5.10 8.97
CA THR A 99 -11.59 -4.96 7.98
C THR A 99 -12.27 -6.32 7.76
N VAL A 100 -13.39 -6.32 7.05
CA VAL A 100 -14.04 -7.57 6.62
C VAL A 100 -13.06 -8.45 5.84
N GLY A 101 -12.24 -7.86 4.98
CA GLY A 101 -11.26 -8.58 4.17
C GLY A 101 -10.16 -9.25 5.00
N SER A 102 -9.71 -8.63 6.10
CA SER A 102 -8.76 -9.28 7.00
C SER A 102 -9.41 -10.32 7.91
N ALA A 103 -10.64 -10.08 8.36
CA ALA A 103 -11.36 -11.03 9.23
C ALA A 103 -11.76 -12.33 8.51
N THR A 104 -11.99 -12.25 7.20
CA THR A 104 -12.36 -13.40 6.35
C THR A 104 -11.17 -14.02 5.61
N GLU A 105 -9.95 -13.49 5.81
CA GLU A 105 -8.72 -13.85 5.08
C GLU A 105 -8.80 -13.66 3.55
N VAL A 106 -9.94 -13.17 3.01
CA VAL A 106 -10.11 -12.85 1.58
C VAL A 106 -9.03 -11.87 1.12
N LEU A 107 -8.69 -10.89 1.97
CA LEU A 107 -7.64 -9.94 1.64
C LEU A 107 -6.27 -10.62 1.51
N ASP A 108 -5.97 -11.67 2.28
CA ASP A 108 -4.70 -12.39 2.17
C ASP A 108 -4.59 -13.11 0.82
N HIS A 109 -5.70 -13.68 0.35
CA HIS A 109 -5.79 -14.24 -1.00
C HIS A 109 -5.64 -13.17 -2.09
N LEU A 110 -6.27 -12.00 -1.92
CA LEU A 110 -6.09 -10.89 -2.86
C LEU A 110 -4.64 -10.42 -2.92
N ARG A 111 -3.95 -10.30 -1.77
CA ARG A 111 -2.52 -9.94 -1.74
C ARG A 111 -1.66 -10.94 -2.51
N LEU A 112 -1.94 -12.24 -2.37
CA LEU A 112 -1.26 -13.27 -3.14
C LEU A 112 -1.57 -13.17 -4.63
N LEU A 113 -2.84 -12.92 -4.99
CA LEU A 113 -3.28 -12.75 -6.38
C LEU A 113 -2.52 -11.59 -7.05
N PHE A 114 -2.55 -10.40 -6.46
CA PHE A 114 -1.87 -9.22 -7.00
C PHE A 114 -0.33 -9.36 -7.00
N ALA A 115 0.25 -10.06 -6.03
CA ALA A 115 1.68 -10.33 -6.03
C ALA A 115 2.12 -11.29 -7.14
N ARG A 116 1.26 -12.24 -7.54
CA ARG A 116 1.61 -13.30 -8.51
C ARG A 116 1.29 -12.94 -9.95
N ILE A 117 0.11 -12.36 -10.18
CA ILE A 117 -0.39 -12.09 -11.53
C ILE A 117 -0.78 -10.61 -11.74
N GLY A 118 -0.50 -9.75 -10.76
CA GLY A 118 -0.75 -8.31 -10.89
C GLY A 118 0.18 -7.69 -11.92
N GLU A 119 -0.40 -6.92 -12.83
CA GLU A 119 0.33 -6.12 -13.81
C GLU A 119 0.61 -4.74 -13.22
N THR A 120 1.85 -4.27 -13.31
CA THR A 120 2.24 -2.97 -12.77
C THR A 120 2.09 -1.91 -13.85
N THR A 121 1.39 -0.81 -13.55
CA THR A 121 1.28 0.34 -14.44
C THR A 121 1.93 1.56 -13.81
N CYS A 122 2.68 2.33 -14.60
CA CYS A 122 3.28 3.57 -14.14
C CYS A 122 2.21 4.65 -13.98
N CYS A 123 2.08 5.24 -12.79
CA CYS A 123 1.10 6.30 -12.53
C CYS A 123 1.38 7.62 -13.27
N ASP A 124 2.62 7.86 -13.70
CA ASP A 124 3.00 9.12 -14.37
C ASP A 124 2.89 9.02 -15.91
N CYS A 125 3.04 7.81 -16.48
CA CYS A 125 3.08 7.59 -17.93
C CYS A 125 1.96 6.70 -18.47
N ASP A 126 1.21 6.02 -17.59
CA ASP A 126 0.22 5.00 -17.93
C ASP A 126 0.77 3.85 -18.80
N LEU A 127 2.07 3.59 -18.68
CA LEU A 127 2.77 2.51 -19.36
C LEU A 127 2.87 1.28 -18.46
N ARG A 128 2.69 0.09 -19.05
CA ARG A 128 2.92 -1.19 -18.39
C ARG A 128 4.41 -1.33 -18.03
N VAL A 129 4.67 -1.63 -16.77
CA VAL A 129 6.02 -1.85 -16.22
C VAL A 129 6.28 -3.34 -16.14
N GLU A 130 7.20 -3.81 -16.97
CA GLU A 130 7.61 -5.20 -17.02
C GLU A 130 8.97 -5.39 -16.35
N ALA A 131 9.26 -6.61 -15.91
CA ALA A 131 10.59 -6.94 -15.41
C ALA A 131 11.56 -7.05 -16.59
N GLY A 132 12.34 -5.99 -16.84
CA GLY A 132 13.30 -5.90 -17.94
C GLY A 132 14.57 -6.71 -17.70
N GLY A 133 14.49 -8.03 -17.74
CA GLY A 133 15.68 -8.88 -17.89
C GLY A 133 16.26 -8.79 -19.31
N ILE A 134 17.49 -9.25 -19.52
CA ILE A 134 18.14 -9.22 -20.84
C ILE A 134 17.29 -9.96 -21.89
N LEU A 135 16.90 -11.21 -21.60
CA LEU A 135 16.08 -12.03 -22.50
C LEU A 135 14.69 -11.42 -22.74
N ALA A 136 14.01 -11.02 -21.67
CA ALA A 136 12.69 -10.41 -21.75
C ALA A 136 12.73 -9.13 -22.59
N THR A 137 13.75 -8.29 -22.41
CA THR A 137 13.92 -7.06 -23.19
C THR A 137 14.20 -7.35 -24.66
N ALA A 138 15.05 -8.33 -24.96
CA ALA A 138 15.29 -8.75 -26.34
C ALA A 138 13.98 -9.24 -27.00
N ASP A 139 13.17 -10.02 -26.31
CA ASP A 139 11.89 -10.50 -26.81
C ASP A 139 10.89 -9.36 -27.06
N ARG A 140 10.83 -8.35 -26.17
CA ARG A 140 10.04 -7.12 -26.38
C ARG A 140 10.50 -6.34 -27.61
N ILE A 141 11.81 -6.15 -27.76
CA ILE A 141 12.38 -5.44 -28.92
C ILE A 141 12.03 -6.18 -30.22
N VAL A 142 12.08 -7.52 -30.23
CA VAL A 142 11.66 -8.32 -31.40
C VAL A 142 10.17 -8.12 -31.69
N ALA A 143 9.31 -8.13 -30.68
CA ALA A 143 7.88 -7.92 -30.84
C ALA A 143 7.55 -6.51 -31.38
N ASP A 144 8.20 -5.48 -30.84
CA ASP A 144 7.94 -4.07 -31.17
C ASP A 144 8.51 -3.62 -32.53
N HIS A 145 9.54 -4.33 -33.03
CA HIS A 145 10.31 -3.96 -34.22
C HIS A 145 10.47 -5.10 -35.24
N ALA A 146 9.55 -6.06 -35.25
CA ALA A 146 9.57 -7.17 -36.19
C ALA A 146 9.62 -6.69 -37.66
N GLY A 147 10.57 -7.20 -38.44
CA GLY A 147 10.77 -6.85 -39.84
C GLY A 147 11.55 -5.55 -40.08
N GLU A 148 11.98 -4.85 -39.03
CA GLU A 148 12.64 -3.55 -39.15
C GLU A 148 14.17 -3.65 -39.06
N ARG A 149 14.85 -2.66 -39.63
CA ARG A 149 16.28 -2.43 -39.39
C ARG A 149 16.43 -1.48 -38.21
N ILE A 150 17.12 -1.95 -37.17
CA ILE A 150 17.28 -1.22 -35.92
C ILE A 150 18.75 -0.91 -35.62
N LEU A 151 18.94 0.21 -34.93
CA LEU A 151 20.18 0.62 -34.30
C LEU A 151 19.98 0.49 -32.79
N LEU A 152 20.81 -0.34 -32.17
CA LEU A 152 20.81 -0.52 -30.73
C LEU A 152 21.83 0.45 -30.13
N VAL A 153 21.37 1.38 -29.29
CA VAL A 153 22.21 2.43 -28.74
C VAL A 153 22.08 2.54 -27.23
N ALA A 154 23.17 2.84 -26.55
CA ALA A 154 23.20 2.98 -25.09
C ALA A 154 23.61 4.43 -24.70
N PRO A 155 22.90 5.07 -23.75
CA PRO A 155 23.28 6.39 -23.28
C PRO A 155 24.47 6.33 -22.32
N VAL A 156 25.63 6.82 -22.77
CA VAL A 156 26.84 6.94 -21.93
C VAL A 156 26.93 8.36 -21.39
N ARG A 157 26.86 8.50 -20.06
CA ARG A 157 26.99 9.81 -19.38
C ARG A 157 28.43 10.01 -18.93
N SER A 158 29.12 11.00 -19.51
CA SER A 158 30.53 11.25 -19.20
C SER A 158 30.77 11.99 -17.87
N GLY A 159 29.74 12.63 -17.30
CA GLY A 159 29.90 13.57 -16.18
C GLY A 159 30.74 14.81 -16.54
N ALA A 160 30.71 15.84 -15.69
CA ALA A 160 31.49 17.05 -15.91
C ALA A 160 33.01 16.75 -15.83
N GLY A 161 33.74 17.04 -16.91
CA GLY A 161 35.22 16.97 -16.92
C GLY A 161 35.86 15.61 -17.22
N ARG A 162 35.11 14.50 -17.26
CA ARG A 162 35.67 13.16 -17.57
C ARG A 162 35.47 12.67 -19.02
N ALA A 163 35.03 13.55 -19.92
CA ALA A 163 34.78 13.22 -21.32
C ALA A 163 35.96 12.53 -22.03
N ALA A 164 37.19 13.05 -21.85
CA ALA A 164 38.38 12.46 -22.48
C ALA A 164 38.68 11.05 -21.94
N GLN A 165 38.57 10.86 -20.63
CA GLN A 165 38.79 9.56 -19.99
C GLN A 165 37.77 8.52 -20.45
N VAL A 166 36.48 8.88 -20.45
CA VAL A 166 35.40 7.98 -20.90
C VAL A 166 35.57 7.61 -22.37
N ARG A 167 36.00 8.55 -23.22
CA ARG A 167 36.33 8.25 -24.61
C ARG A 167 37.47 7.24 -24.72
N ASP A 168 38.56 7.45 -23.99
CA ASP A 168 39.73 6.58 -24.05
C ASP A 168 39.45 5.18 -23.45
N GLU A 169 38.49 5.07 -22.52
CA GLU A 169 37.95 3.80 -22.03
C GLU A 169 37.10 3.09 -23.10
N LEU A 170 36.19 3.81 -23.76
CA LEU A 170 35.38 3.25 -24.86
C LEU A 170 36.25 2.70 -26.00
N VAL A 171 37.30 3.44 -26.40
CA VAL A 171 38.22 2.99 -27.44
C VAL A 171 39.01 1.76 -27.00
N ARG A 172 39.46 1.70 -25.74
CA ARG A 172 40.12 0.52 -25.16
C ARG A 172 39.22 -0.71 -25.15
N ASP A 173 37.93 -0.51 -24.91
CA ASP A 173 36.91 -1.56 -24.92
C ASP A 173 36.45 -1.94 -26.35
N GLY A 174 37.11 -1.40 -27.38
CA GLY A 174 36.87 -1.73 -28.79
C GLY A 174 35.70 -0.97 -29.44
N HIS A 175 35.08 -0.03 -28.72
CA HIS A 175 34.01 0.79 -29.26
C HIS A 175 34.59 1.92 -30.13
N THR A 176 34.21 1.92 -31.41
CA THR A 176 34.72 2.88 -32.40
C THR A 176 33.70 3.93 -32.83
N ARG A 177 32.42 3.76 -32.51
CA ARG A 177 31.34 4.59 -33.06
C ARG A 177 30.39 5.13 -31.99
N LEU A 178 30.15 6.43 -32.05
CA LEU A 178 29.07 7.12 -31.33
C LEU A 178 28.04 7.65 -32.32
N LEU A 179 26.85 7.93 -31.84
CA LEU A 179 25.82 8.70 -32.53
C LEU A 179 25.70 10.07 -31.85
N ASP A 180 25.71 11.12 -32.66
CA ASP A 180 25.48 12.48 -32.16
C ASP A 180 23.99 12.77 -31.92
N GLU A 181 23.67 13.95 -31.40
CA GLU A 181 22.29 14.41 -31.25
C GLU A 181 21.57 14.58 -32.59
N ALA A 182 22.29 14.66 -33.72
CA ALA A 182 21.75 14.67 -35.09
C ALA A 182 21.51 13.24 -35.66
N GLY A 183 21.95 12.19 -34.96
CA GLY A 183 21.87 10.80 -35.43
C GLY A 183 22.98 10.45 -36.43
N GLU A 184 23.99 11.31 -36.57
CA GLU A 184 25.16 11.06 -37.39
C GLU A 184 26.20 10.23 -36.64
N LEU A 185 26.87 9.33 -37.37
CA LEU A 185 27.93 8.50 -36.84
C LEU A 185 29.20 9.32 -36.65
N LEU A 186 29.67 9.39 -35.42
CA LEU A 186 30.96 9.94 -35.03
C LEU A 186 31.95 8.78 -34.82
N ASP A 187 33.07 8.80 -35.54
CA ASP A 187 34.16 7.85 -35.32
C ASP A 187 35.06 8.34 -34.17
N LEU A 188 35.24 7.50 -33.15
CA LEU A 188 36.04 7.80 -31.98
C LEU A 188 37.55 7.74 -32.25
N LEU A 189 37.97 7.12 -33.36
CA LEU A 189 39.38 6.99 -33.75
C LEU A 189 39.91 8.24 -34.46
N GLU A 190 39.05 9.16 -34.90
CA GLU A 190 39.49 10.42 -35.51
C GLU A 190 40.18 11.32 -34.47
N LYS A 191 41.46 11.65 -34.71
CA LYS A 191 42.29 12.54 -33.86
C LYS A 191 41.70 13.95 -33.70
N THR A 192 40.91 14.41 -34.67
CA THR A 192 40.16 15.67 -34.66
C THR A 192 38.71 15.38 -35.01
N PRO A 193 37.85 15.08 -34.02
CA PRO A 193 36.44 14.84 -34.30
C PRO A 193 35.81 16.11 -34.88
N ARG A 194 35.11 15.99 -36.01
CA ARG A 194 34.43 17.11 -36.70
C ARG A 194 33.46 17.88 -35.78
N ARG A 195 32.95 17.21 -34.74
CA ARG A 195 32.09 17.77 -33.69
C ARG A 195 32.52 17.24 -32.32
N LYS A 196 32.68 18.12 -31.33
CA LYS A 196 32.94 17.70 -29.96
C LYS A 196 31.62 17.23 -29.33
N PRO A 197 31.60 16.06 -28.66
CA PRO A 197 30.41 15.63 -27.94
C PRO A 197 29.98 16.66 -26.90
N SER A 198 28.68 16.80 -26.70
CA SER A 198 28.12 17.70 -25.68
C SER A 198 28.64 17.33 -24.29
N LYS A 199 28.89 18.35 -23.45
CA LYS A 199 29.22 18.17 -22.02
C LYS A 199 27.97 17.93 -21.16
N GLN A 200 26.78 18.21 -21.69
CA GLN A 200 25.51 18.20 -20.95
C GLN A 200 24.60 17.04 -21.36
N ALA A 201 24.66 16.60 -22.62
CA ALA A 201 23.83 15.52 -23.14
C ALA A 201 24.56 14.16 -23.10
N PRO A 202 23.82 13.04 -22.94
CA PRO A 202 24.39 11.70 -23.01
C PRO A 202 24.96 11.41 -24.40
N TRP A 203 26.08 10.69 -24.45
CA TRP A 203 26.67 10.20 -25.69
C TRP A 203 25.96 8.91 -26.08
N TRP A 204 25.45 8.81 -27.31
CA TRP A 204 24.76 7.62 -27.76
C TRP A 204 25.77 6.61 -28.31
N LEU A 205 26.16 5.64 -27.52
CA LEU A 205 27.07 4.58 -27.94
C LEU A 205 26.34 3.62 -28.87
N LEU A 206 26.83 3.45 -30.10
CA LEU A 206 26.29 2.43 -31.00
C LEU A 206 26.81 1.06 -30.55
N ILE A 207 25.87 0.20 -30.14
CA ILE A 207 26.17 -1.16 -29.69
C ILE A 207 26.16 -2.12 -30.89
N ASP A 208 25.02 -2.21 -31.57
CA ASP A 208 24.87 -3.08 -32.74
C ASP A 208 23.86 -2.50 -33.75
N ARG A 209 23.93 -3.03 -34.97
CA ARG A 209 23.04 -2.73 -36.10
C ARG A 209 22.47 -4.05 -36.60
N LEU A 210 21.18 -4.23 -36.41
CA LEU A 210 20.48 -5.49 -36.64
C LEU A 210 19.33 -5.28 -37.63
N ALA A 211 19.09 -6.27 -38.47
CA ALA A 211 17.83 -6.39 -39.20
C ALA A 211 17.07 -7.53 -38.52
N LEU A 212 15.85 -7.27 -38.03
CA LEU A 212 15.06 -8.28 -37.32
C LEU A 212 14.16 -9.01 -38.32
N ARG A 213 14.68 -10.01 -39.01
CA ARG A 213 13.94 -10.84 -39.99
C ARG A 213 13.37 -12.12 -39.38
N GLY A 214 13.70 -12.41 -38.13
CA GLY A 214 13.21 -13.58 -37.39
C GLY A 214 14.18 -14.75 -37.41
N GLU A 215 15.46 -14.52 -37.71
CA GLU A 215 16.49 -15.55 -37.66
C GLU A 215 17.03 -15.74 -36.23
N GLU A 216 17.41 -16.96 -35.87
CA GLU A 216 17.94 -17.26 -34.51
C GLU A 216 19.27 -16.54 -34.24
N SER A 217 20.11 -16.39 -35.26
CA SER A 217 21.38 -15.66 -35.19
C SER A 217 21.20 -14.18 -34.82
N GLU A 218 20.11 -13.55 -35.29
CA GLU A 218 19.75 -12.18 -34.98
C GLU A 218 19.35 -12.06 -33.51
N ARG A 219 18.61 -13.05 -32.98
CA ARG A 219 18.19 -13.08 -31.59
C ARG A 219 19.38 -13.22 -30.64
N THR A 220 20.34 -14.10 -30.93
CA THR A 220 21.56 -14.23 -30.13
C THR A 220 22.35 -12.92 -30.06
N ARG A 221 22.54 -12.27 -31.21
CA ARG A 221 23.21 -10.95 -31.27
C ARG A 221 22.44 -9.86 -30.54
N LEU A 222 21.11 -9.86 -30.64
CA LEU A 222 20.28 -8.92 -29.90
C LEU A 222 20.42 -9.10 -28.39
N VAL A 223 20.42 -10.34 -27.89
CA VAL A 223 20.63 -10.64 -26.46
C VAL A 223 21.99 -10.13 -25.98
N GLU A 224 23.06 -10.39 -26.73
CA GLU A 224 24.40 -9.88 -26.44
C GLU A 224 24.45 -8.34 -26.46
N GLY A 225 23.82 -7.73 -27.46
CA GLY A 225 23.71 -6.29 -27.59
C GLY A 225 22.91 -5.64 -26.46
N VAL A 226 21.82 -6.26 -26.01
CA VAL A 226 21.04 -5.79 -24.86
C VAL A 226 21.86 -5.86 -23.58
N ALA A 227 22.58 -6.96 -23.35
CA ALA A 227 23.46 -7.11 -22.20
C ALA A 227 24.56 -6.02 -22.18
N GLN A 228 25.22 -5.79 -23.33
CA GLN A 228 26.23 -4.76 -23.45
C GLN A 228 25.64 -3.35 -23.30
N GLY A 229 24.46 -3.11 -23.87
CA GLY A 229 23.76 -1.83 -23.78
C GLY A 229 23.35 -1.50 -22.35
N PHE A 230 22.81 -2.44 -21.59
CA PHE A 230 22.53 -2.24 -20.17
C PHE A 230 23.80 -1.98 -19.35
N ALA A 231 24.86 -2.76 -19.58
CA ALA A 231 26.13 -2.56 -18.87
C ALA A 231 26.73 -1.16 -19.09
N ARG A 232 26.63 -0.62 -20.32
CA ARG A 232 27.20 0.70 -20.67
C ARG A 232 26.24 1.86 -20.46
N GLY A 233 24.94 1.62 -20.56
CA GLY A 233 23.87 2.61 -20.45
C GLY A 233 23.34 2.80 -19.03
N GLY A 234 23.88 2.07 -18.04
CA GLY A 234 23.37 2.11 -16.65
C GLY A 234 21.98 1.48 -16.51
N GLY A 235 21.75 0.38 -17.25
CA GLY A 235 20.46 -0.30 -17.31
C GLY A 235 19.45 0.37 -18.25
N GLU A 236 19.91 1.15 -19.23
CA GLU A 236 19.06 1.78 -20.25
C GLU A 236 19.60 1.48 -21.63
N ILE A 237 18.70 1.15 -22.55
CA ILE A 237 19.01 0.94 -23.97
C ILE A 237 17.93 1.58 -24.82
N VAL A 238 18.31 2.10 -25.97
CA VAL A 238 17.40 2.78 -26.90
C VAL A 238 17.50 2.10 -28.25
N VAL A 239 16.35 1.86 -28.85
CA VAL A 239 16.22 1.30 -30.20
C VAL A 239 15.78 2.42 -31.13
N ARG A 240 16.59 2.66 -32.17
CA ARG A 240 16.27 3.62 -33.23
C ARG A 240 16.05 2.87 -34.55
N ARG A 241 14.99 3.21 -35.28
CA ARG A 241 14.75 2.67 -36.63
C ARG A 241 15.72 3.31 -37.62
N ALA A 242 16.40 2.49 -38.43
CA ALA A 242 17.41 2.98 -39.39
C ALA A 242 16.80 3.74 -40.58
N ASP A 243 15.58 3.38 -41.00
CA ASP A 243 14.93 3.92 -42.21
C ASP A 243 13.87 5.01 -41.95
N ALA A 244 13.69 5.45 -40.70
CA ALA A 244 12.61 6.37 -40.35
C ALA A 244 13.01 7.85 -40.55
N LYS A 245 12.30 8.56 -41.44
CA LYS A 245 12.40 10.04 -41.61
C LYS A 245 12.04 10.82 -40.32
N ARG A 246 11.34 10.19 -39.37
CA ARG A 246 11.08 10.70 -38.02
C ARG A 246 11.72 9.76 -37.00
N ARG A 247 12.48 10.34 -36.07
CA ARG A 247 13.08 9.61 -34.94
C ARG A 247 12.00 9.10 -34.00
N ARG A 248 11.50 7.89 -34.26
CA ARG A 248 10.85 7.10 -33.22
C ARG A 248 11.93 6.30 -32.51
N GLU A 249 12.18 6.70 -31.27
CA GLU A 249 13.09 6.04 -30.37
C GLU A 249 12.25 5.28 -29.35
N SER A 250 12.51 3.99 -29.20
CA SER A 250 11.89 3.16 -28.17
C SER A 250 12.94 2.93 -27.08
N ILE A 251 12.61 3.31 -25.84
CA ILE A 251 13.50 3.17 -24.69
C ILE A 251 13.13 1.87 -23.98
N TYR A 252 14.13 1.12 -23.54
CA TYR A 252 13.95 -0.09 -22.74
C TYR A 252 14.90 -0.01 -21.54
N ARG A 253 14.39 -0.35 -20.35
CA ARG A 253 15.16 -0.28 -19.10
C ARG A 253 15.27 -1.63 -18.42
N GLU A 254 16.39 -1.82 -17.70
CA GLU A 254 16.68 -3.01 -16.94
C GLU A 254 15.90 -3.03 -15.61
N GLY A 255 15.41 -4.21 -15.25
CA GLY A 255 14.59 -4.41 -14.06
C GLY A 255 13.16 -3.85 -14.22
N ARG A 256 12.43 -3.70 -13.12
CA ARG A 256 11.08 -3.11 -13.12
C ARG A 256 11.16 -1.59 -13.14
N ALA A 257 11.38 -1.02 -14.33
CA ALA A 257 11.42 0.42 -14.53
C ALA A 257 10.46 0.84 -15.65
N CYS A 258 9.84 2.01 -15.51
CA CYS A 258 9.00 2.58 -16.56
C CYS A 258 9.87 3.04 -17.74
N ASP A 259 9.58 2.54 -18.94
CA ASP A 259 10.30 2.89 -20.16
C ASP A 259 10.10 4.37 -20.56
N GLY A 260 9.02 5.03 -20.08
CA GLY A 260 8.76 6.46 -20.29
C GLY A 260 9.55 7.38 -19.35
N CYS A 261 9.22 7.40 -18.06
CA CYS A 261 9.81 8.33 -17.09
C CYS A 261 11.05 7.79 -16.33
N GLY A 262 11.36 6.49 -16.46
CA GLY A 262 12.48 5.85 -15.75
C GLY A 262 12.24 5.54 -14.28
N ARG A 263 11.03 5.77 -13.75
CA ARG A 263 10.65 5.42 -12.37
C ARG A 263 10.81 3.92 -12.14
N ARG A 264 11.45 3.54 -11.03
CA ARG A 264 11.65 2.14 -10.63
C ARG A 264 10.53 1.70 -9.69
N PHE A 265 10.12 0.44 -9.83
CA PHE A 265 9.07 -0.20 -9.06
C PHE A 265 9.63 -1.42 -8.31
N PRO A 266 9.20 -1.65 -7.06
CA PRO A 266 9.60 -2.83 -6.31
C PRO A 266 9.01 -4.10 -6.93
N GLU A 267 9.59 -5.25 -6.60
CA GLU A 267 9.05 -6.54 -7.00
C GLU A 267 7.71 -6.80 -6.27
N PRO A 268 6.62 -7.14 -7.00
CA PRO A 268 5.34 -7.47 -6.40
C PRO A 268 5.49 -8.57 -5.34
N SER A 269 5.10 -8.26 -4.11
CA SER A 269 5.09 -9.20 -3.00
C SER A 269 3.82 -9.00 -2.18
N PRO A 270 3.31 -10.01 -1.47
CA PRO A 270 2.10 -9.87 -0.67
C PRO A 270 2.18 -8.74 0.36
N GLY A 271 3.39 -8.42 0.83
CA GLY A 271 3.65 -7.31 1.76
C GLY A 271 3.37 -5.93 1.16
N LEU A 272 3.60 -5.72 -0.14
CA LEU A 272 3.28 -4.46 -0.82
C LEU A 272 1.78 -4.17 -0.92
N PHE A 273 0.95 -5.22 -0.82
CA PHE A 273 -0.50 -5.12 -0.86
C PHE A 273 -1.13 -5.18 0.54
N SER A 274 -0.32 -5.07 1.60
CA SER A 274 -0.77 -5.06 2.99
C SER A 274 -0.64 -3.66 3.58
N PHE A 275 -1.77 -3.05 3.95
CA PHE A 275 -1.77 -1.78 4.69
C PHE A 275 -1.28 -1.93 6.15
N ASN A 276 -1.11 -3.17 6.64
CA ASN A 276 -0.50 -3.43 7.95
C ASN A 276 1.03 -3.58 7.87
N ASN A 277 1.60 -3.59 6.66
CA ASN A 277 3.04 -3.65 6.43
C ASN A 277 3.53 -2.27 5.98
N PRO A 278 4.59 -1.69 6.58
CA PRO A 278 5.15 -0.40 6.14
C PRO A 278 5.48 -0.33 4.64
N LEU A 279 5.79 -1.47 4.00
CA LEU A 279 6.06 -1.52 2.56
C LEU A 279 4.82 -1.24 1.69
N GLY A 280 3.63 -1.60 2.16
CA GLY A 280 2.35 -1.43 1.44
C GLY A 280 1.42 -0.40 2.06
N ALA A 281 1.75 0.11 3.24
CA ALA A 281 0.98 1.14 3.93
C ALA A 281 1.14 2.50 3.24
N CYS A 282 0.04 3.25 3.12
CA CYS A 282 0.09 4.63 2.66
C CYS A 282 0.93 5.47 3.62
N ALA A 283 1.83 6.30 3.11
CA ALA A 283 2.71 7.14 3.92
C ALA A 283 1.95 8.22 4.70
N SER A 284 0.83 8.73 4.17
CA SER A 284 0.07 9.82 4.80
C SER A 284 -0.79 9.36 5.98
N CYS A 285 -1.41 8.17 5.87
CA CYS A 285 -2.31 7.64 6.90
C CYS A 285 -1.78 6.39 7.59
N GLU A 286 -0.56 5.97 7.29
CA GLU A 286 0.09 4.77 7.84
C GLU A 286 -0.79 3.51 7.79
N GLY A 287 -1.56 3.38 6.71
CA GLY A 287 -2.46 2.24 6.50
C GLY A 287 -3.76 2.26 7.33
N PHE A 288 -4.08 3.35 8.03
CA PHE A 288 -5.39 3.51 8.69
C PHE A 288 -6.53 3.85 7.72
N GLY A 289 -6.21 4.34 6.51
CA GLY A 289 -7.20 4.73 5.50
C GLY A 289 -7.99 6.00 5.84
N ARG A 290 -7.66 6.67 6.95
CA ARG A 290 -8.26 7.93 7.41
C ARG A 290 -7.19 8.79 8.07
N ILE A 291 -7.32 10.10 7.89
CA ILE A 291 -6.50 11.11 8.56
C ILE A 291 -7.47 11.89 9.46
N ALA A 292 -7.05 12.17 10.70
CA ALA A 292 -7.84 13.00 11.59
C ALA A 292 -7.69 14.46 11.16
N GLU A 293 -8.77 15.03 10.63
CA GLU A 293 -8.85 16.44 10.25
C GLU A 293 -9.91 17.14 11.10
N ILE A 294 -9.81 18.46 11.21
CA ILE A 294 -10.84 19.25 11.88
C ILE A 294 -12.06 19.31 10.99
N ASP A 295 -13.19 18.90 11.54
CA ASP A 295 -14.51 19.06 10.93
C ASP A 295 -15.05 20.45 11.30
N TRP A 296 -14.90 21.42 10.40
CA TRP A 296 -15.30 22.81 10.65
C TRP A 296 -16.81 22.96 10.90
N ASP A 297 -17.64 22.07 10.37
CA ASP A 297 -19.08 22.06 10.65
C ASP A 297 -19.37 21.66 12.11
N ARG A 298 -18.45 20.93 12.77
CA ARG A 298 -18.52 20.69 14.22
C ARG A 298 -17.93 21.82 15.04
N VAL A 299 -16.98 22.58 14.48
CA VAL A 299 -16.40 23.76 15.12
C VAL A 299 -17.43 24.89 15.12
N VAL A 300 -18.16 25.08 14.02
CA VAL A 300 -19.23 26.08 13.86
C VAL A 300 -20.54 25.39 13.44
N PRO A 301 -21.26 24.74 14.37
CA PRO A 301 -22.47 23.99 14.06
C PRO A 301 -23.66 24.87 13.69
N ASP A 302 -23.63 26.15 14.06
CA ASP A 302 -24.67 27.13 13.72
C ASP A 302 -24.02 28.43 13.20
N PRO A 303 -23.84 28.55 11.88
CA PRO A 303 -23.23 29.73 11.24
C PRO A 303 -24.06 31.01 11.37
N THR A 304 -25.31 30.92 11.82
CA THR A 304 -26.18 32.11 12.00
C THR A 304 -25.85 32.87 13.29
N LYS A 305 -25.11 32.25 14.21
CA LYS A 305 -24.62 32.89 15.43
C LYS A 305 -23.41 33.75 15.16
N SER A 306 -23.21 34.76 16.00
CA SER A 306 -22.02 35.60 15.97
C SER A 306 -20.86 35.02 16.77
N LEU A 307 -19.65 35.53 16.58
CA LEU A 307 -18.47 35.13 17.35
C LEU A 307 -18.67 35.42 18.85
N ALA A 308 -19.25 36.58 19.17
CA ALA A 308 -19.68 36.93 20.52
C ALA A 308 -20.84 36.03 21.02
N GLY A 309 -21.72 35.60 20.12
CA GLY A 309 -22.88 34.74 20.35
C GLY A 309 -22.61 33.22 20.38
N ASP A 310 -21.36 32.80 20.63
CA ASP A 310 -20.96 31.39 20.75
C ASP A 310 -21.12 30.57 19.44
N ALA A 311 -20.81 31.17 18.28
CA ALA A 311 -20.73 30.44 17.01
C ALA A 311 -19.70 29.29 17.04
N ILE A 312 -18.57 29.49 17.72
CA ILE A 312 -17.49 28.49 17.84
C ILE A 312 -17.76 27.57 19.04
N ALA A 313 -18.23 26.35 18.76
CA ALA A 313 -18.66 25.38 19.75
C ALA A 313 -17.58 25.04 20.81
N PRO A 314 -16.30 24.80 20.44
CA PRO A 314 -15.24 24.58 21.42
C PRO A 314 -15.04 25.74 22.41
N PHE A 315 -15.43 26.96 22.04
CA PHE A 315 -15.24 28.16 22.85
C PHE A 315 -16.46 28.55 23.69
N ALA A 316 -17.61 27.91 23.46
CA ALA A 316 -18.85 28.12 24.19
C ALA A 316 -18.85 27.56 25.64
N THR A 317 -17.82 26.81 26.04
CA THR A 317 -17.75 26.20 27.38
C THR A 317 -17.25 27.18 28.46
N LYS A 318 -17.59 26.90 29.74
CA LYS A 318 -17.15 27.75 30.87
C LYS A 318 -15.61 27.80 31.01
N THR A 319 -14.92 26.74 30.62
CA THR A 319 -13.47 26.59 30.68
C THR A 319 -12.73 27.34 29.57
N SER A 320 -13.39 27.58 28.43
CA SER A 320 -12.80 28.23 27.26
C SER A 320 -13.04 29.75 27.19
N LYS A 321 -13.67 30.35 28.20
CA LYS A 321 -13.99 31.80 28.24
C LYS A 321 -12.78 32.70 28.01
N ARG A 322 -11.62 32.33 28.56
CA ARG A 322 -10.38 33.10 28.39
C ARG A 322 -9.90 33.11 26.93
N ILE A 323 -10.06 31.98 26.23
CA ILE A 323 -9.67 31.83 24.82
C ILE A 323 -10.64 32.61 23.94
N LYS A 324 -11.95 32.53 24.22
CA LYS A 324 -12.97 33.35 23.58
C LYS A 324 -12.69 34.85 23.72
N GLY A 325 -12.33 35.30 24.93
CA GLY A 325 -11.98 36.71 25.15
C GLY A 325 -10.82 37.19 24.27
N ARG A 326 -9.76 36.38 24.17
CA ARG A 326 -8.61 36.69 23.30
C ARG A 326 -8.97 36.71 21.81
N LEU A 327 -9.85 35.82 21.37
CA LEU A 327 -10.36 35.84 19.99
C LEU A 327 -11.11 37.15 19.71
N LEU A 328 -12.01 37.56 20.61
CA LEU A 328 -12.79 38.78 20.45
C LEU A 328 -11.89 40.03 20.44
N GLU A 329 -10.93 40.11 21.37
CA GLU A 329 -9.92 41.18 21.40
C GLU A 329 -9.14 41.26 20.08
N ALA A 330 -8.69 40.12 19.54
CA ALA A 330 -7.97 40.07 18.27
C ALA A 330 -8.84 40.46 17.07
N CYS A 331 -10.12 40.05 17.06
CA CYS A 331 -11.07 40.47 16.03
C CYS A 331 -11.30 41.99 16.08
N GLU A 332 -11.41 42.59 17.28
CA GLU A 332 -11.56 44.04 17.44
C GLU A 332 -10.31 44.81 16.95
N GLU A 333 -9.10 44.31 17.20
CA GLU A 333 -7.85 44.92 16.73
C GLU A 333 -7.73 44.98 15.20
N VAL A 334 -8.30 43.98 14.51
CA VAL A 334 -8.34 43.90 13.04
C VAL A 334 -9.58 44.60 12.45
N GLY A 335 -10.51 45.06 13.30
CA GLY A 335 -11.74 45.75 12.88
C GLY A 335 -12.85 44.83 12.38
N LEU A 336 -12.83 43.55 12.77
CA LEU A 336 -13.79 42.52 12.38
C LEU A 336 -15.03 42.59 13.29
N ASP A 337 -16.23 42.63 12.71
CA ASP A 337 -17.49 42.70 13.46
C ASP A 337 -17.79 41.35 14.15
N VAL A 338 -17.64 41.31 15.47
CA VAL A 338 -17.86 40.11 16.28
C VAL A 338 -19.33 39.80 16.59
N GLU A 339 -20.24 40.72 16.29
CA GLU A 339 -21.68 40.60 16.53
C GLU A 339 -22.45 40.18 15.27
N CYS A 340 -21.83 40.24 14.09
CA CYS A 340 -22.43 39.75 12.86
C CYS A 340 -22.51 38.20 12.84
N PRO A 341 -23.49 37.60 12.13
CA PRO A 341 -23.53 36.16 11.92
C PRO A 341 -22.24 35.64 11.28
N PHE A 342 -21.73 34.49 11.74
CA PHE A 342 -20.49 33.91 11.22
C PHE A 342 -20.54 33.67 9.70
N GLU A 343 -21.72 33.31 9.16
CA GLU A 343 -21.94 33.16 7.72
C GLU A 343 -21.80 34.46 6.91
N SER A 344 -21.87 35.62 7.57
CA SER A 344 -21.72 36.93 6.94
C SER A 344 -20.26 37.39 6.84
N LEU A 345 -19.35 36.72 7.57
CA LEU A 345 -17.91 36.96 7.45
C LEU A 345 -17.39 36.54 6.07
N THR A 346 -16.48 37.35 5.54
CA THR A 346 -15.72 37.05 4.33
C THR A 346 -14.78 35.86 4.52
N GLN A 347 -14.25 35.31 3.43
CA GLN A 347 -13.33 34.18 3.50
C GLN A 347 -12.04 34.55 4.27
N GLU A 348 -11.47 35.74 4.04
CA GLU A 348 -10.26 36.22 4.72
C GLU A 348 -10.49 36.39 6.23
N GLU A 349 -11.66 36.89 6.63
CA GLU A 349 -12.03 37.02 8.05
C GLU A 349 -12.22 35.66 8.74
N ARG A 350 -12.78 34.67 8.03
CA ARG A 350 -12.89 33.29 8.55
C ARG A 350 -11.52 32.64 8.67
N GLU A 351 -10.64 32.84 7.70
CA GLU A 351 -9.26 32.37 7.73
C GLU A 351 -8.51 32.98 8.92
N PHE A 352 -8.67 34.29 9.19
CA PHE A 352 -8.10 34.91 10.39
C PHE A 352 -8.63 34.28 11.70
N VAL A 353 -9.93 34.00 11.80
CA VAL A 353 -10.51 33.35 12.98
C VAL A 353 -9.91 31.94 13.19
N PHE A 354 -9.68 31.18 12.11
CA PHE A 354 -9.23 29.79 12.17
C PHE A 354 -7.72 29.58 12.18
N GLU A 355 -6.96 30.40 11.47
CA GLU A 355 -5.50 30.27 11.30
C GLU A 355 -4.72 31.35 12.05
N GLY A 356 -5.35 32.48 12.36
CA GLY A 356 -4.73 33.59 13.07
C GLY A 356 -3.76 34.41 12.23
N ASP A 357 -3.10 35.39 12.87
CA ASP A 357 -2.09 36.26 12.26
C ASP A 357 -0.65 35.93 12.67
N GLY A 358 -0.46 34.99 13.61
CA GLY A 358 0.84 34.54 14.07
C GLY A 358 1.55 35.47 15.07
N ASP A 359 1.14 36.75 15.16
CA ASP A 359 1.73 37.75 16.07
C ASP A 359 0.86 38.00 17.32
N GLY A 360 -0.47 37.78 17.27
CA GLY A 360 -1.40 38.00 18.39
C GLY A 360 -2.38 36.84 18.64
N TRP A 361 -3.10 36.41 17.60
CA TRP A 361 -4.05 35.29 17.65
C TRP A 361 -3.51 34.12 16.84
N GLY A 362 -3.48 32.92 17.43
CA GLY A 362 -2.93 31.73 16.77
C GLY A 362 -3.93 30.99 15.86
N GLY A 363 -5.19 31.41 15.82
CA GLY A 363 -6.26 30.66 15.16
C GLY A 363 -6.96 29.66 16.09
N CYS A 364 -8.00 29.00 15.57
CA CYS A 364 -8.70 27.88 16.22
C CYS A 364 -8.20 26.50 15.75
N GLY A 365 -7.23 26.46 14.83
CA GLY A 365 -6.68 25.25 14.23
C GLY A 365 -5.70 24.45 15.11
N PRO A 366 -5.16 23.31 14.64
CA PRO A 366 -4.26 22.46 15.40
C PRO A 366 -2.91 23.14 15.75
N SER A 367 -2.53 24.15 14.98
CA SER A 367 -1.30 24.94 15.13
C SER A 367 -1.29 25.87 16.34
N SER A 368 -2.44 26.13 16.97
CA SER A 368 -2.59 27.08 18.10
C SER A 368 -3.01 26.46 19.42
N ILE A 369 -3.23 25.15 19.45
CA ILE A 369 -3.59 24.39 20.66
C ILE A 369 -2.33 23.72 21.27
N GLY A 370 -1.14 24.04 20.76
CA GLY A 370 0.17 23.61 21.26
C GLY A 370 0.64 24.35 22.51
#